data_AF-A0A3F2UAU2-F1
#
_entry.id   AF-A0A3F2UAU2-F1
#
_cell.length_a   1.000
_cell.length_b   1.000
_cell.length_c   1.000
_cell.angle_alpha   90.00
_cell.angle_beta   90.00
_cell.angle_gamma   90.00
#
_symmetry.space_group_name_H-M   'P 1'
#
loop_
_entity.id
_entity.type
_entity.pdbx_description
1 polymer ?
#
loop_
_entity_poly.entity_id
_entity_poly.type
_entity_poly.pdbx_seq_one_letter_code
_entity_poly.pdbx_strand_id
1 'polypeptide(L)' 'MPLKASPEQLQILTQAVEEYCHDFGITDTDERVYVAELVSALVALGALDLAHLRQGLEDAMGPCHKPTRH' A
#
# COMPACT_ATOMS: atom_id res chain seq x y z
N MET A 1 3.51 -22.08 4.89
CA MET A 1 4.68 -21.73 4.05
C MET A 1 4.62 -20.25 3.78
N PRO A 2 5.72 -19.47 3.89
CA PRO A 2 5.68 -18.08 3.48
C PRO A 2 5.40 -18.06 1.97
N LEU A 3 4.27 -17.45 1.57
CA LEU A 3 3.95 -17.24 0.17
C LEU A 3 5.02 -16.29 -0.38
N LYS A 4 6.00 -16.82 -1.11
CA LYS A 4 6.93 -15.99 -1.87
C LYS A 4 6.13 -15.40 -3.02
N ALA A 5 5.84 -14.10 -2.94
CA ALA A 5 5.28 -13.34 -4.04
C ALA A 5 6.15 -13.54 -5.30
N SER A 6 5.52 -13.72 -6.45
CA SER A 6 6.23 -13.75 -7.72
C SER A 6 6.84 -12.37 -8.03
N PRO A 7 7.84 -12.28 -8.92
CA PRO A 7 8.41 -11.00 -9.34
C PRO A 7 7.35 -10.02 -9.89
N GLU A 8 6.35 -10.53 -10.61
CA GLU A 8 5.23 -9.75 -11.16
C GLU A 8 4.33 -9.20 -10.04
N GLN A 9 4.04 -10.02 -9.03
CA GLN A 9 3.27 -9.59 -7.85
C GLN A 9 4.02 -8.50 -7.08
N LEU A 10 5.34 -8.63 -6.93
CA LEU A 10 6.18 -7.60 -6.31
C LEU A 10 6.15 -6.28 -7.08
N GLN A 11 6.15 -6.31 -8.41
CA GLN A 11 6.01 -5.10 -9.23
C GLN A 11 4.65 -4.43 -9.03
N ILE A 12 3.56 -5.20 -9.05
CA ILE A 12 2.20 -4.68 -8.81
C ILE A 12 2.09 -4.02 -7.43
N LEU A 13 2.63 -4.69 -6.40
CA LEU A 13 2.64 -4.19 -5.02
C LEU A 13 3.45 -2.89 -4.91
N THR A 14 4.64 -2.86 -5.52
CA THR A 14 5.50 -1.68 -5.51
C THR A 14 4.80 -0.49 -6.15
N GLN A 15 4.20 -0.68 -7.33
CA GLN A 15 3.48 0.38 -8.04
C GLN A 15 2.28 0.89 -7.23
N ALA A 16 1.49 0.00 -6.62
CA ALA A 16 0.34 0.39 -5.79
C ALA A 16 0.76 1.20 -4.56
N VAL A 17 1.86 0.83 -3.90
CA VAL A 17 2.43 1.58 -2.77
C VAL A 17 2.93 2.95 -3.23
N GLU A 18 3.62 3.03 -4.36
CA GLU A 18 4.11 4.29 -4.92
C GLU A 18 2.98 5.25 -5.30
N GLU A 19 1.95 4.74 -5.98
CA GLU A 19 0.76 5.53 -6.35
C GLU A 19 0.03 6.04 -5.10
N TYR A 20 -0.14 5.18 -4.09
CA TYR A 20 -0.72 5.60 -2.82
C TYR A 20 0.14 6.69 -2.15
N CYS A 21 1.45 6.47 -2.02
CA CYS A 21 2.32 7.47 -1.39
C CYS A 21 2.29 8.80 -2.13
N HIS A 22 2.28 8.76 -3.47
CA HIS A 22 2.17 9.95 -4.30
C HIS A 22 0.84 10.69 -4.12
N ASP A 23 -0.29 9.97 -4.20
CA ASP A 23 -1.64 10.54 -4.07
C ASP A 23 -1.87 11.17 -2.69
N PHE A 24 -1.17 10.67 -1.67
CA PHE A 24 -1.27 11.13 -0.28
C PHE A 24 -0.16 12.10 0.11
N GLY A 25 0.77 12.43 -0.80
CA GLY A 25 1.88 13.33 -0.52
C GLY A 25 2.90 12.78 0.49
N ILE A 26 2.94 11.46 0.66
CA ILE A 26 3.89 10.74 1.52
C ILE A 26 5.25 10.76 0.82
N THR A 27 6.09 11.72 1.18
CA THR A 27 7.45 11.85 0.67
C THR A 27 8.50 11.30 1.62
N ASP A 28 8.14 11.11 2.89
CA ASP A 28 9.04 10.62 3.92
C ASP A 28 9.41 9.14 3.67
N THR A 29 10.68 8.81 3.85
CA THR A 29 11.17 7.47 3.52
C THR A 29 10.66 6.42 4.52
N ASP A 30 10.57 6.78 5.80
CA ASP A 30 10.13 5.87 6.84
C ASP A 30 8.63 5.59 6.71
N GLU A 31 7.83 6.62 6.39
CA GLU A 31 6.41 6.45 6.09
C GLU A 31 6.19 5.56 4.86
N ARG A 32 6.97 5.72 3.79
CA ARG A 32 6.88 4.86 2.60
C ARG A 32 7.22 3.41 2.91
N VAL A 33 8.24 3.16 3.74
CA VAL A 33 8.60 1.80 4.20
C VAL A 33 7.46 1.22 5.03
N TYR A 34 6.88 1.99 5.95
CA TYR A 34 5.74 1.56 6.75
C TYR A 34 4.53 1.13 5.88
N VAL A 35 4.19 1.90 4.85
CA VAL A 35 3.12 1.54 3.91
C VAL A 35 3.45 0.24 3.16
N ALA A 36 4.69 0.06 2.71
CA ALA A 36 5.12 -1.16 2.02
C ALA A 36 5.04 -2.40 2.92
N GLU A 37 5.43 -2.28 4.19
CA GLU A 37 5.34 -3.35 5.19
C GLU A 37 3.87 -3.72 5.49
N LEU A 38 3.01 -2.72 5.66
CA LEU A 38 1.59 -2.92 5.92
C LEU A 38 0.92 -3.69 4.77
N VAL A 39 1.16 -3.25 3.53
CA VAL A 39 0.66 -3.92 2.32
C VAL A 39 1.15 -5.35 2.24
N SER A 40 2.44 -5.57 2.46
CA SER A 40 3.05 -6.91 2.43
C SER A 40 2.41 -7.82 3.47
N ALA A 41 2.15 -7.32 4.67
CA ALA A 41 1.50 -8.07 5.74
C ALA A 41 0.04 -8.43 5.40
N LEU A 42 -0.74 -7.48 4.88
CA LEU A 42 -2.15 -7.69 4.51
C LEU A 42 -2.31 -8.71 3.38
N VAL A 43 -1.43 -8.67 2.38
CA VAL A 43 -1.40 -9.66 1.29
C VAL A 43 -0.98 -11.04 1.81
N ALA A 44 0.02 -11.11 2.68
CA ALA A 44 0.46 -12.38 3.27
C ALA A 44 -0.62 -13.04 4.15
N LEU A 45 -1.46 -12.23 4.81
CA LEU A 45 -2.62 -12.68 5.58
C LEU A 45 -3.82 -13.07 4.71
N GLY A 46 -3.78 -12.82 3.40
CA GLY A 46 -4.92 -13.00 2.50
C GLY A 46 -6.06 -12.01 2.75
N ALA A 47 -5.81 -10.94 3.51
CA ALA A 47 -6.75 -9.87 3.77
C ALA A 47 -6.85 -8.89 2.59
N LEU A 48 -5.79 -8.81 1.78
CA LEU A 48 -5.73 -8.02 0.55
C LEU A 48 -5.58 -8.95 -0.65
N ASP A 49 -6.47 -8.79 -1.63
CA ASP A 49 -6.22 -9.29 -2.98
C ASP A 49 -5.49 -8.23 -3.80
N LEU A 50 -4.59 -8.65 -4.69
CA LEU A 50 -3.83 -7.76 -5.57
C LEU A 50 -4.75 -6.91 -6.45
N ALA A 51 -5.91 -7.45 -6.84
CA ALA A 51 -6.91 -6.71 -7.61
C ALA A 51 -7.57 -5.55 -6.83
N HIS A 52 -7.50 -5.57 -5.48
CA HIS A 52 -8.16 -4.61 -4.60
C HIS A 52 -7.17 -3.87 -3.68
N LEU A 53 -5.88 -3.86 -4.05
CA LEU A 53 -4.78 -3.27 -3.29
C LEU A 53 -5.06 -1.83 -2.83
N ARG A 54 -5.52 -0.98 -3.76
CA ARG A 54 -5.81 0.42 -3.50
C ARG A 54 -6.94 0.61 -2.47
N GLN A 55 -8.05 -0.11 -2.66
CA GLN A 55 -9.19 -0.04 -1.74
C GLN A 55 -8.79 -0.53 -0.35
N GLY A 56 -8.07 -1.64 -0.26
CA GLY A 56 -7.68 -2.18 1.04
C GLY A 56 -6.59 -1.35 1.73
N LEU A 57 -5.75 -0.62 0.99
CA LEU A 57 -4.87 0.41 1.53
C LEU A 57 -5.68 1.56 2.16
N GLU A 58 -6.68 2.06 1.44
CA GLU A 58 -7.59 3.12 1.94
C GLU A 58 -8.39 2.65 3.16
N ASP A 59 -8.85 1.39 3.18
CA ASP A 59 -9.58 0.82 4.31
C ASP A 59 -8.68 0.64 5.55
N ALA A 60 -7.42 0.23 5.35
CA ALA A 60 -6.47 -0.02 6.44
C ALA A 60 -5.91 1.26 7.05
N MET A 61 -5.64 2.28 6.23
CA MET A 61 -5.01 3.52 6.67
C MET A 61 -6.01 4.67 6.88
N GLY A 62 -7.26 4.47 6.45
CA GLY A 62 -8.33 5.44 6.54
C GLY A 62 -8.38 6.39 5.34
N PRO A 63 -9.54 7.05 5.13
CA PRO A 63 -9.73 7.95 4.00
C PRO A 63 -8.77 9.14 4.10
N CYS A 64 -8.05 9.39 3.00
CA CYS A 64 -7.20 10.56 2.82
C CYS A 64 -7.95 11.83 3.21
N HIS A 65 -7.64 12.41 4.37
CA HIS A 65 -8.01 13.79 4.63
C HIS A 65 -7.12 14.63 3.73
N LYS A 66 -7.60 14.93 2.51
CA LYS A 66 -7.00 15.97 1.69
C LYS A 66 -6.78 17.18 2.61
N PRO A 67 -5.55 17.69 2.76
CA PRO A 67 -5.34 18.87 3.56
C PRO A 67 -6.20 19.98 2.93
N THR A 68 -7.24 20.39 3.65
CA THR A 68 -8.01 21.59 3.35
C THR A 68 -7.03 22.74 3.36
N ARG A 69 -6.56 23.17 2.18
CA ARG A 69 -5.84 24.44 2.01
C ARG A 69 -6.79 25.55 2.45
N HIS A 70 -6.54 26.09 3.63
CA HIS A 70 -7.06 27.40 4.06
C HIS A 70 -6.15 28.52 3.53
#